data_AF-A0A1Y4FLY6-F1
#
_entry.id   AF-A0A1Y4FLY6-F1
#
_cell.length_a   1.000
_cell.length_b   1.000
_cell.length_c   1.000
_cell.angle_alpha   90.00
_cell.angle_beta   90.00
_cell.angle_gamma   90.00
#
_symmetry.space_group_name_H-M   'P 1'
#
loop_
_entity.id
_entity.type
_entity.pdbx_description
1 polymer ?
#
loop_
_entity_poly.entity_id
_entity_poly.type
_entity_poly.pdbx_seq_one_letter_code
_entity_poly.pdbx_strand_id
1 'polypeptide(L)'
;MSYIRQRMEDKSRTDIELTPLKAEIETVFNKRNIDEDCDTIANLLSPYQKAVRESLSQGKYAEAVTILLEVLESLTYHFVEDEHYNYFDDMYSPDYVCQDMMEAIINAIKSGNFPAAELQQLKDGMEKLAQTEAYEDYGVLCALNIWRKLSLSQ
;
A
#
# COMPACT_ATOMS: atom_id res chain seq x y z
N MET A 1 -10.58 11.53 25.25
CA MET A 1 -9.58 10.98 24.31
C MET A 1 -8.70 12.11 23.72
N SER A 2 -8.01 12.93 24.52
CA SER A 2 -7.15 14.03 24.00
C SER A 2 -5.66 13.86 24.30
N TYR A 3 -5.25 12.69 24.80
CA TYR A 3 -3.88 12.46 25.26
C TYR A 3 -2.93 11.87 24.20
N ILE A 4 -3.46 11.30 23.11
CA ILE A 4 -2.64 10.62 22.08
C ILE A 4 -2.06 11.61 21.04
N ARG A 5 -2.68 12.79 20.88
CA ARG A 5 -2.20 13.82 19.91
C ARG A 5 -0.90 14.53 20.31
N GLN A 6 -0.32 14.22 21.47
CA GLN A 6 0.98 14.77 21.90
C GLN A 6 2.07 13.70 21.83
N ARG A 7 2.74 13.64 20.67
CA ARG A 7 4.19 13.40 20.47
C ARG A 7 4.46 12.44 19.32
N MET A 8 4.28 12.94 18.11
CA MET A 8 5.23 12.60 17.05
C MET A 8 5.49 13.88 16.28
N GLU A 9 6.74 14.32 16.21
CA GLU A 9 7.12 15.34 15.24
C GLU A 9 6.81 14.78 13.85
N ASP A 10 6.21 15.62 13.00
CA ASP A 10 6.00 15.32 11.58
C ASP A 10 7.39 15.25 10.93
N LYS A 11 7.91 14.03 10.80
CA LYS A 11 9.22 13.76 10.21
C LYS A 11 8.98 13.12 8.86
N SER A 12 9.41 13.82 7.83
CA SER A 12 9.49 13.23 6.50
C SER A 12 10.39 12.00 6.54
N ARG A 13 9.96 10.93 5.88
CA ARG A 13 10.77 9.75 5.68
C ARG A 13 12.11 10.09 5.01
N THR A 14 13.23 9.63 5.58
CA THR A 14 14.59 9.96 5.10
C THR A 14 15.42 8.76 4.65
N ASP A 15 14.93 7.55 4.83
CA ASP A 15 15.62 6.30 4.49
C ASP A 15 15.53 5.93 2.99
N ILE A 16 14.77 6.70 2.20
CA ILE A 16 14.52 6.44 0.78
C ILE A 16 14.78 7.67 -0.10
N GLU A 17 15.10 7.41 -1.37
CA GLU A 17 15.06 8.43 -2.42
C GLU A 17 13.60 8.67 -2.82
N LEU A 18 13.17 9.94 -2.82
CA LEU A 18 11.80 10.30 -3.15
C LEU A 18 11.68 10.61 -4.64
N THR A 19 11.11 9.67 -5.40
CA THR A 19 10.54 9.97 -6.71
C THR A 19 9.40 11.00 -6.54
N PRO A 20 9.01 11.75 -7.59
CA PRO A 20 7.86 12.66 -7.50
C PRO A 20 6.58 11.95 -7.04
N LEU A 21 6.30 10.75 -7.56
CA LEU A 21 5.16 9.94 -7.16
C LEU A 21 5.25 9.54 -5.68
N LYS A 22 6.42 9.06 -5.24
CA LYS A 22 6.65 8.68 -3.85
C LYS A 22 6.48 9.86 -2.92
N ALA A 23 7.02 11.03 -3.27
CA ALA A 23 6.86 12.25 -2.49
C ALA A 23 5.39 12.62 -2.29
N GLU A 24 4.55 12.49 -3.33
CA GLU A 24 3.11 12.73 -3.22
C GLU A 24 2.43 11.69 -2.32
N ILE A 25 2.75 10.40 -2.49
CA ILE A 25 2.23 9.30 -1.65
C ILE A 25 2.58 9.53 -0.18
N GLU A 26 3.81 9.92 0.14
CA GLU A 26 4.22 10.18 1.53
C GLU A 26 3.41 11.32 2.18
N THR A 27 2.87 12.26 1.41
CA THR A 27 1.97 13.29 1.97
C THR A 27 0.62 12.73 2.43
N VAL A 28 0.19 11.59 1.88
CA VAL A 28 -1.04 10.89 2.30
C VAL A 28 -0.89 10.35 3.72
N PHE A 29 0.30 9.84 4.05
CA PHE A 29 0.61 9.27 5.37
C PHE A 29 1.07 10.32 6.39
N ASN A 30 0.80 11.61 6.15
CA ASN A 30 1.08 12.64 7.13
C ASN A 30 0.30 12.36 8.44
N LYS A 31 0.97 12.50 9.58
CA LYS A 31 0.39 12.20 10.91
C LYS A 31 -0.88 12.97 11.22
N ARG A 32 -1.10 14.12 10.60
CA ARG A 32 -2.34 14.90 10.73
C ARG A 32 -3.57 14.20 10.13
N ASN A 33 -3.34 13.21 9.27
CA ASN A 33 -4.36 12.42 8.59
C ASN A 33 -4.71 11.14 9.38
N ILE A 34 -4.04 10.86 10.51
CA ILE A 34 -4.36 9.71 11.36
C ILE A 34 -5.60 10.05 12.20
N ASP A 35 -6.72 9.45 11.83
CA ASP A 35 -7.98 9.42 12.55
C ASP A 35 -8.34 7.98 12.96
N GLU A 36 -9.51 7.80 13.59
CA GLU A 36 -10.05 6.47 13.90
C GLU A 36 -10.13 5.65 12.60
N ASP A 37 -9.62 4.43 12.64
CA ASP A 37 -9.51 3.48 11.51
C ASP A 37 -8.63 3.95 10.34
N CYS A 38 -7.98 5.12 10.45
CA CYS A 38 -7.21 5.76 9.39
C CYS A 38 -8.04 6.01 8.10
N ASP A 39 -9.32 6.35 8.26
CA ASP A 39 -10.24 6.66 7.17
C ASP A 39 -9.79 7.84 6.30
N THR A 40 -9.19 8.88 6.88
CA THR A 40 -8.67 10.00 6.08
C THR A 40 -7.55 9.54 5.15
N ILE A 41 -6.65 8.68 5.62
CA ILE A 41 -5.59 8.08 4.79
C ILE A 41 -6.22 7.23 3.67
N ALA A 42 -7.20 6.39 3.99
CA ALA A 42 -7.89 5.57 3.00
C ALA A 42 -8.55 6.41 1.90
N ASN A 43 -9.24 7.50 2.28
CA ASN A 43 -9.84 8.44 1.33
C ASN A 43 -8.80 9.10 0.43
N LEU A 44 -7.65 9.48 0.99
CA LEU A 44 -6.53 10.08 0.26
C LEU A 44 -5.79 9.07 -0.64
N LEU A 45 -5.90 7.76 -0.38
CA LEU A 45 -5.39 6.71 -1.26
C LEU A 45 -6.32 6.40 -2.46
N SER A 46 -7.59 6.80 -2.41
CA SER A 46 -8.57 6.55 -3.48
C SER A 46 -8.14 7.05 -4.89
N PRO A 47 -7.50 8.23 -5.05
CA PRO A 47 -6.96 8.65 -6.33
C PRO A 47 -5.94 7.66 -6.92
N TYR A 48 -5.07 7.08 -6.09
CA TYR A 48 -4.09 6.08 -6.52
C TYR A 48 -4.77 4.75 -6.88
N GLN A 49 -5.80 4.36 -6.14
CA GLN A 49 -6.63 3.20 -6.47
C GLN A 49 -7.26 3.35 -7.86
N LYS A 50 -7.80 4.54 -8.15
CA LYS A 50 -8.37 4.88 -9.46
C LYS A 50 -7.29 4.88 -10.54
N ALA A 51 -6.12 5.47 -10.26
CA ALA A 51 -4.99 5.50 -11.18
C ALA A 51 -4.51 4.08 -11.57
N VAL A 52 -4.41 3.15 -10.61
CA VAL A 52 -4.08 1.74 -10.91
C VAL A 52 -5.08 1.14 -11.90
N ARG A 53 -6.39 1.29 -11.65
CA ARG A 53 -7.44 0.77 -12.54
C ARG A 53 -7.40 1.40 -13.94
N GLU A 54 -7.18 2.71 -14.00
CA GLU A 54 -7.06 3.44 -15.26
C GLU A 54 -5.82 3.02 -16.06
N SER A 55 -4.65 2.93 -15.42
CA SER A 55 -3.41 2.45 -16.05
C SER A 55 -3.57 1.03 -16.59
N LEU A 56 -4.19 0.12 -15.84
CA LEU A 56 -4.50 -1.23 -16.32
C LEU A 56 -5.43 -1.22 -17.54
N SER A 57 -6.48 -0.39 -17.54
CA SER A 57 -7.40 -0.29 -18.68
C SER A 57 -6.74 0.25 -19.96
N GLN A 58 -5.65 1.00 -19.81
CA GLN A 58 -4.85 1.57 -20.89
C GLN A 58 -3.67 0.68 -21.29
N GLY A 59 -3.49 -0.49 -20.66
CA GLY A 59 -2.34 -1.37 -20.89
C GLY A 59 -1.02 -0.84 -20.32
N LYS A 60 -1.06 0.17 -19.44
CA LYS A 60 0.11 0.74 -18.76
C LYS A 60 0.43 -0.05 -17.49
N TYR A 61 0.83 -1.31 -17.67
CA TYR A 61 1.05 -2.25 -16.56
C TYR A 61 2.20 -1.81 -15.63
N ALA A 62 3.29 -1.28 -16.16
CA ALA A 62 4.42 -0.81 -15.36
C ALA A 62 4.03 0.33 -14.41
N GLU A 63 3.20 1.26 -14.87
CA GLU A 63 2.67 2.36 -14.05
C GLU A 63 1.76 1.82 -12.94
N ALA A 64 0.84 0.90 -13.27
CA ALA A 64 -0.06 0.29 -12.30
C ALA A 64 0.70 -0.46 -11.19
N VAL A 65 1.73 -1.25 -11.56
CA VAL A 65 2.59 -1.96 -10.61
C VAL A 65 3.38 -0.98 -9.75
N THR A 66 3.96 0.05 -10.35
CA THR A 66 4.75 1.05 -9.63
C THR A 66 3.90 1.78 -8.58
N ILE A 67 2.70 2.24 -8.94
CA ILE A 67 1.78 2.90 -8.00
C ILE A 67 1.44 1.97 -6.83
N LEU A 68 1.05 0.71 -7.11
CA LEU A 68 0.75 -0.26 -6.07
C LEU A 68 1.94 -0.43 -5.11
N LEU A 69 3.13 -0.69 -5.64
CA LEU A 69 4.31 -0.96 -4.82
C LEU A 69 4.73 0.24 -3.98
N GLU A 70 4.70 1.46 -4.54
CA GLU A 70 5.04 2.67 -3.79
C GLU A 70 4.04 2.93 -2.66
N VAL A 71 2.74 2.71 -2.89
CA VAL A 71 1.69 2.83 -1.86
C VAL A 71 1.88 1.80 -0.75
N LEU A 72 2.10 0.52 -1.10
CA LEU A 72 2.27 -0.55 -0.11
C LEU A 72 3.52 -0.33 0.73
N GLU A 73 4.63 0.11 0.13
CA GLU A 73 5.88 0.38 0.85
C GLU A 73 5.73 1.56 1.82
N SER A 74 4.97 2.60 1.46
CA SER A 74 4.66 3.69 2.39
C SER A 74 3.72 3.21 3.49
N LEU A 75 2.68 2.43 3.16
CA LEU A 75 1.75 1.87 4.13
C LEU A 75 2.46 1.02 5.17
N THR A 76 3.35 0.10 4.77
CA THR A 76 4.09 -0.74 5.72
C THR A 76 5.00 0.05 6.63
N TYR A 77 5.63 1.11 6.10
CA TYR A 77 6.53 1.95 6.89
C TYR A 77 5.74 2.71 7.95
N HIS A 78 4.74 3.48 7.53
CA HIS A 78 3.96 4.33 8.45
C HIS A 78 3.10 3.51 9.41
N PHE A 79 2.66 2.31 9.01
CA PHE A 79 1.94 1.43 9.91
C PHE A 79 2.72 1.14 11.20
N VAL A 80 4.03 0.89 11.08
CA VAL A 80 4.92 0.61 12.21
C VAL A 80 5.47 1.90 12.81
N GLU A 81 6.12 2.73 11.98
CA GLU A 81 6.88 3.89 12.44
C GLU A 81 6.00 5.00 13.00
N ASP A 82 4.78 5.16 12.47
CA ASP A 82 3.79 6.12 12.96
C ASP A 82 2.72 5.46 13.85
N GLU A 83 2.95 4.19 14.22
CA GLU A 83 2.14 3.41 15.14
C GLU A 83 0.64 3.40 14.78
N HIS A 84 0.31 3.24 13.51
CA HIS A 84 -1.10 3.22 13.07
C HIS A 84 -1.92 2.13 13.78
N TYR A 85 -1.27 1.06 14.24
CA TYR A 85 -1.85 0.01 15.07
C TYR A 85 -2.49 0.50 16.38
N ASN A 86 -2.21 1.73 16.82
CA ASN A 86 -2.84 2.34 18.01
C ASN A 86 -4.17 3.05 17.69
N TYR A 87 -4.60 3.11 16.42
CA TYR A 87 -5.70 3.97 15.95
C TYR A 87 -6.89 3.20 15.34
N PHE A 88 -6.90 1.87 15.41
CA PHE A 88 -8.03 1.02 15.04
C PHE A 88 -8.16 -0.14 16.04
N ASP A 89 -9.36 -0.70 16.18
CA ASP A 89 -9.61 -1.87 17.03
C ASP A 89 -9.77 -3.17 16.24
N ASP A 90 -10.39 -3.12 15.06
CA ASP A 90 -10.56 -4.26 14.16
C ASP A 90 -10.32 -3.93 12.68
N MET A 91 -10.50 -2.66 12.28
CA MET A 91 -10.52 -2.26 10.88
C MET A 91 -9.45 -1.21 10.56
N TYR A 92 -8.43 -1.61 9.80
CA TYR A 92 -7.46 -0.67 9.23
C TYR A 92 -7.84 -0.31 7.79
N SER A 93 -8.57 0.78 7.61
CA SER A 93 -9.16 1.20 6.32
C SER A 93 -8.18 1.28 5.14
N PRO A 94 -6.92 1.77 5.30
CA PRO A 94 -5.95 1.81 4.21
C PRO A 94 -5.61 0.44 3.59
N ASP A 95 -5.68 -0.64 4.38
CA ASP A 95 -5.39 -1.99 3.90
C ASP A 95 -6.44 -2.50 2.90
N TYR A 96 -7.71 -2.14 3.09
CA TYR A 96 -8.79 -2.47 2.16
C TYR A 96 -8.64 -1.75 0.82
N VAL A 97 -8.21 -0.49 0.83
CA VAL A 97 -7.92 0.25 -0.41
C VAL A 97 -6.79 -0.44 -1.19
N CYS A 98 -5.76 -0.89 -0.49
CA CYS A 98 -4.63 -1.61 -1.07
C CYS A 98 -5.02 -3.01 -1.58
N GLN A 99 -5.89 -3.72 -0.87
CA GLN A 99 -6.50 -4.97 -1.33
C GLN A 99 -7.21 -4.77 -2.66
N ASP A 100 -8.04 -3.74 -2.78
CA ASP A 100 -8.77 -3.43 -4.02
C ASP A 100 -7.84 -3.17 -5.21
N MET A 101 -6.70 -2.50 -4.98
CA MET A 101 -5.68 -2.28 -6.01
C MET A 101 -5.05 -3.61 -6.45
N MET A 102 -4.69 -4.46 -5.48
CA MET A 102 -4.11 -5.78 -5.74
C MET A 102 -5.09 -6.68 -6.50
N GLU A 103 -6.37 -6.70 -6.13
CA GLU A 103 -7.40 -7.48 -6.83
C GLU A 103 -7.53 -7.06 -8.29
N ALA A 104 -7.46 -5.75 -8.59
CA ALA A 104 -7.47 -5.25 -9.96
C ALA A 104 -6.27 -5.78 -10.77
N ILE A 105 -5.07 -5.78 -10.18
CA ILE A 105 -3.85 -6.33 -10.80
C ILE A 105 -3.98 -7.85 -11.00
N ILE A 106 -4.48 -8.59 -10.01
CA ILE A 106 -4.68 -10.04 -10.12
C ILE A 106 -5.68 -10.37 -11.23
N ASN A 107 -6.76 -9.60 -11.36
CA ASN A 107 -7.72 -9.78 -12.45
C ASN A 107 -7.07 -9.52 -13.81
N ALA A 108 -6.19 -8.51 -13.91
CA ALA A 108 -5.41 -8.27 -15.12
C ALA A 108 -4.45 -9.44 -15.42
N ILE A 109 -3.76 -10.00 -14.42
CA ILE A 109 -2.91 -11.19 -14.57
C ILE A 109 -3.73 -12.38 -15.09
N LYS A 110 -4.88 -12.65 -14.48
CA LYS A 110 -5.77 -13.76 -14.88
C LYS A 110 -6.34 -13.61 -16.29
N SER A 111 -6.43 -12.37 -16.81
CA SER A 111 -6.86 -12.12 -18.19
C SER A 111 -5.84 -12.57 -19.25
N GLY A 112 -4.60 -12.90 -18.84
CA GLY A 112 -3.57 -13.50 -19.71
C GLY A 112 -2.70 -12.52 -20.49
N ASN A 113 -2.97 -11.21 -20.41
CA ASN A 113 -2.23 -10.19 -21.16
C ASN A 113 -1.20 -9.41 -20.31
N PHE A 114 -0.88 -9.90 -19.11
CA PHE A 114 0.02 -9.20 -18.20
C PHE A 114 1.49 -9.48 -18.55
N PRO A 115 2.28 -8.44 -18.86
CA PRO A 115 3.65 -8.64 -19.32
C PRO A 115 4.58 -9.16 -18.21
N ALA A 116 5.56 -9.98 -18.64
CA ALA A 116 6.38 -10.78 -17.73
C ALA A 116 7.34 -9.94 -16.87
N ALA A 117 7.82 -8.81 -17.39
CA ALA A 117 8.73 -7.92 -16.66
C ALA A 117 8.02 -7.28 -15.46
N GLU A 118 6.80 -6.80 -15.67
CA GLU A 118 5.94 -6.20 -14.66
C GLU A 118 5.48 -7.25 -13.65
N LEU A 119 5.23 -8.49 -14.10
CA LEU A 119 4.93 -9.60 -13.19
C LEU A 119 6.12 -9.92 -12.29
N GLN A 120 7.34 -9.87 -12.83
CA GLN A 120 8.55 -10.08 -12.04
C GLN A 120 8.78 -8.92 -11.07
N GLN A 121 8.60 -7.68 -11.50
CA GLN A 121 8.67 -6.50 -10.62
C GLN A 121 7.68 -6.61 -9.45
N LEU A 122 6.43 -7.04 -9.74
CA LEU A 122 5.42 -7.27 -8.71
C LEU A 122 5.85 -8.37 -7.74
N LYS A 123 6.37 -9.51 -8.23
CA LYS A 123 6.89 -10.61 -7.42
C LYS A 123 7.97 -10.12 -6.46
N ASP A 124 9.00 -9.45 -6.97
CA ASP A 124 10.14 -8.97 -6.19
C ASP A 124 9.66 -7.96 -5.13
N GLY A 125 8.73 -7.07 -5.49
CA GLY A 125 8.13 -6.12 -4.56
C GLY A 125 7.33 -6.80 -3.43
N MET A 126 6.53 -7.82 -3.77
CA MET A 126 5.79 -8.59 -2.76
C MET A 126 6.71 -9.39 -1.84
N GLU A 127 7.81 -9.94 -2.36
CA GLU A 127 8.81 -10.65 -1.56
C GLU A 127 9.52 -9.71 -0.58
N LYS A 128 9.83 -8.48 -1.01
CA LYS A 128 10.36 -7.44 -0.11
C LYS A 128 9.36 -7.07 0.99
N LEU A 129 8.09 -6.83 0.63
CA LEU A 129 7.04 -6.47 1.58
C LEU A 129 6.76 -7.59 2.61
N ALA A 130 6.93 -8.85 2.21
CA ALA A 130 6.74 -10.00 3.07
C ALA A 130 7.75 -10.09 4.23
N GLN A 131 8.86 -9.34 4.15
CA GLN A 131 9.92 -9.28 5.16
C GLN A 131 9.80 -8.03 6.06
N THR A 132 8.72 -7.25 5.91
CA THR A 132 8.50 -6.06 6.75
C THR A 132 7.87 -6.45 8.08
N GLU A 133 8.23 -5.73 9.14
CA GLU A 133 7.64 -5.90 10.47
C GLU A 133 6.10 -5.80 10.42
N ALA A 134 5.56 -4.87 9.62
CA ALA A 134 4.12 -4.72 9.41
C ALA A 134 3.45 -6.04 8.99
N TYR A 135 4.12 -6.86 8.17
CA TYR A 135 3.60 -8.15 7.76
C TYR A 135 3.94 -9.28 8.75
N GLU A 136 5.21 -9.39 9.17
CA GLU A 136 5.67 -10.52 9.99
C GLU A 136 5.08 -10.51 11.40
N ASP A 137 5.03 -9.34 12.04
CA ASP A 137 4.66 -9.22 13.45
C ASP A 137 3.20 -8.81 13.63
N TYR A 138 2.65 -8.01 12.69
CA TYR A 138 1.28 -7.50 12.79
C TYR A 138 0.30 -8.14 11.80
N GLY A 139 0.78 -8.87 10.79
CA GLY A 139 -0.07 -9.52 9.79
C GLY A 139 -0.85 -8.57 8.88
N VAL A 140 -0.46 -7.29 8.84
CA VAL A 140 -1.06 -6.27 7.96
C VAL A 140 -0.59 -6.45 6.53
N LEU A 141 -1.40 -6.01 5.55
CA LEU A 141 -1.28 -6.23 4.10
C LEU A 141 -2.16 -7.38 3.58
N CYS A 142 -3.48 -7.15 3.55
CA CYS A 142 -4.42 -8.02 2.83
C CYS A 142 -4.00 -8.26 1.37
N ALA A 143 -3.43 -7.24 0.71
CA ALA A 143 -2.85 -7.37 -0.63
C ALA A 143 -1.84 -8.52 -0.74
N LEU A 144 -0.96 -8.69 0.25
CA LEU A 144 0.07 -9.74 0.25
C LEU A 144 -0.53 -11.13 0.49
N ASN A 145 -1.56 -11.22 1.33
CA ASN A 145 -2.30 -12.45 1.56
C ASN A 145 -3.04 -12.94 0.30
N ILE A 146 -3.65 -12.03 -0.45
CA ILE A 146 -4.33 -12.36 -1.72
C ILE A 146 -3.29 -12.75 -2.79
N TRP A 147 -2.17 -12.04 -2.85
CA TRP A 147 -1.05 -12.38 -3.73
C TRP A 147 -0.52 -13.80 -3.47
N ARG A 148 -0.27 -14.16 -2.21
CA ARG A 148 0.18 -15.52 -1.84
C ARG A 148 -0.82 -16.60 -2.21
N LYS A 149 -2.13 -16.34 -2.11
CA LYS A 149 -3.16 -17.29 -2.57
C LYS A 149 -3.10 -17.52 -4.08
N LEU A 150 -2.83 -16.46 -4.86
CA LEU A 150 -2.64 -16.59 -6.30
C LEU A 150 -1.39 -17.42 -6.64
N SER A 151 -0.27 -17.16 -5.97
CA SER A 151 1.00 -17.87 -6.25
C SER A 151 0.96 -19.35 -5.87
N LEU A 152 0.14 -19.74 -4.89
CA LEU A 152 -0.11 -21.13 -4.52
C LEU A 152 -1.09 -21.86 -5.46
N SER A 153 -1.79 -21.11 -6.33
CA SER A 153 -2.80 -21.66 -7.25
C SER A 153 -2.28 -21.83 -8.69
N GLN A 154 -1.01 -21.51 -8.96
CA GLN A 154 -0.32 -21.67 -10.24
C GLN A 154 0.67 -22.83 -10.18
#